data_AF-A0A090TXX1-F1
#
_entry.id   AF-A0A090TXX1-F1
#
_cell.length_a   1.000
_cell.length_b   1.000
_cell.length_c   1.000
_cell.angle_alpha   90.00
_cell.angle_beta   90.00
_cell.angle_gamma   90.00
#
_symmetry.space_group_name_H-M   'P 1'
#
loop_
_entity.id
_entity.type
_entity.pdbx_description
1 polymer ?
#
loop_
_entity_poly.entity_id
_entity_poly.type
_entity_poly.pdbx_seq_one_letter_code
_entity_poly.pdbx_strand_id
1 'polypeptide(L)'
;MAIRYALARLLTAACFFTFASSSIAANVVLLHTDFVSSNKIKLLSSIAHDNDVDLVATKSPSADVLANADLIIADAPRTPDRMRLQPVINELPNNLPWVLLGSNTQNAATGLSTDFVNKLSDYWQNGTQENYQHLFQWCMHGIQGTALLISLRQKRCR
;
A
#
# COMPACT_ATOMS: atom_id res chain seq x y z
N MET A 1 -11.33 7.81 -65.71
CA MET A 1 -9.95 7.41 -65.41
C MET A 1 -9.44 8.34 -64.33
N ALA A 2 -9.75 8.10 -63.04
CA ALA A 2 -9.18 7.05 -62.18
C ALA A 2 -7.64 7.15 -62.18
N ILE A 3 -7.03 7.27 -61.00
CA ILE A 3 -5.60 7.54 -60.73
C ILE A 3 -5.33 9.03 -60.40
N ARG A 4 -5.83 9.53 -59.25
CA ARG A 4 -5.17 10.62 -58.47
C ARG A 4 -5.48 10.59 -56.97
N TYR A 5 -6.46 9.80 -56.51
CA TYR A 5 -6.86 9.71 -55.10
C TYR A 5 -6.18 8.57 -54.30
N ALA A 6 -5.02 8.08 -54.77
CA ALA A 6 -4.29 6.97 -54.13
C ALA A 6 -3.10 7.43 -53.28
N LEU A 7 -3.17 8.63 -52.69
CA LEU A 7 -2.27 9.08 -51.61
C LEU A 7 -3.05 9.27 -50.30
N ALA A 8 -4.06 8.44 -50.11
CA ALA A 8 -4.65 8.21 -48.82
C ALA A 8 -3.79 7.15 -48.10
N ARG A 9 -3.42 7.44 -46.84
CA ARG A 9 -3.15 6.46 -45.77
C ARG A 9 -1.75 5.82 -45.69
N LEU A 10 -0.67 6.60 -45.60
CA LEU A 10 0.62 5.99 -45.21
C LEU A 10 1.49 6.78 -44.22
N LEU A 11 1.02 7.91 -43.68
CA LEU A 11 1.83 8.78 -42.81
C LEU A 11 1.08 9.33 -41.59
N THR A 12 0.17 8.53 -41.04
CA THR A 12 -0.44 8.75 -39.71
C THR A 12 -0.29 7.51 -38.83
N ALA A 13 0.87 6.85 -38.91
CA ALA A 13 1.36 6.01 -37.82
C ALA A 13 1.94 6.92 -36.73
N ALA A 14 1.11 7.82 -36.22
CA ALA A 14 1.44 8.68 -35.11
C ALA A 14 1.51 7.80 -33.86
N CYS A 15 2.75 7.45 -33.48
CA CYS A 15 3.18 7.32 -32.10
C CYS A 15 2.12 6.81 -31.12
N PHE A 16 1.73 5.53 -31.24
CA PHE A 16 1.35 4.77 -30.06
C PHE A 16 2.62 4.52 -29.25
N PHE A 17 3.17 5.58 -28.64
CA PHE A 17 4.04 5.44 -27.49
C PHE A 17 3.16 4.92 -26.36
N THR A 18 2.92 3.61 -26.35
CA THR A 18 2.54 2.89 -25.14
C THR A 18 3.72 3.03 -24.20
N PHE A 19 3.78 4.14 -23.46
CA PHE A 19 4.50 4.18 -22.20
C PHE A 19 3.85 3.08 -21.35
N ALA A 20 4.50 1.92 -21.31
CA ALA A 20 4.29 0.99 -20.24
C ALA A 20 4.73 1.74 -18.98
N SER A 21 3.80 2.43 -18.33
CA SER A 21 3.97 2.81 -16.95
C SER A 21 4.17 1.50 -16.20
N SER A 22 5.42 1.14 -15.94
CA SER A 22 5.73 0.22 -14.85
C SER A 22 5.21 0.91 -13.59
N SER A 23 3.95 0.61 -13.26
CA SER A 23 3.40 0.83 -11.93
C SER A 23 4.37 0.16 -10.97
N ILE A 24 5.11 0.96 -10.19
CA ILE A 24 5.93 0.41 -9.11
C ILE A 24 4.91 -0.04 -8.07
N ALA A 25 4.67 -1.35 -8.01
CA ALA A 25 3.79 -1.93 -7.02
C ALA A 25 4.29 -1.56 -5.61
N ALA A 26 3.41 -1.08 -4.75
CA ALA A 26 3.79 -0.78 -3.37
C ALA A 26 3.91 -2.08 -2.56
N ASN A 27 4.88 -2.14 -1.68
CA ASN A 27 5.13 -3.28 -0.81
C ASN A 27 4.51 -3.02 0.56
N VAL A 28 3.38 -3.67 0.84
CA VAL A 28 2.71 -3.56 2.14
C VAL A 28 2.96 -4.82 2.95
N VAL A 29 3.37 -4.65 4.20
CA VAL A 29 3.51 -5.77 5.14
C VAL A 29 2.32 -5.77 6.08
N LEU A 30 1.56 -6.87 6.09
CA LEU A 30 0.51 -7.12 7.06
C LEU A 30 1.10 -7.92 8.23
N LEU A 31 1.41 -7.22 9.32
CA LEU A 31 1.78 -7.83 10.59
C LEU A 31 0.52 -8.30 11.31
N HIS A 32 0.38 -9.58 11.57
CA HIS A 32 -0.84 -10.14 12.17
C HIS A 32 -0.55 -11.18 13.24
N THR A 33 -1.59 -11.59 13.98
CA THR A 33 -1.52 -12.71 14.92
C THR A 33 -2.22 -13.95 14.37
N ASP A 34 -2.18 -15.04 15.13
CA ASP A 34 -2.93 -16.28 14.88
C ASP A 34 -4.46 -16.13 14.97
N PHE A 35 -4.97 -15.03 15.53
CA PHE A 35 -6.41 -14.76 15.56
C PHE A 35 -6.95 -14.34 14.19
N VAL A 36 -6.12 -13.66 13.40
CA VAL A 36 -6.50 -13.20 12.06
C VAL A 36 -6.62 -14.43 11.16
N SER A 37 -7.81 -14.66 10.63
CA SER A 37 -8.10 -15.88 9.88
C SER A 37 -7.33 -15.93 8.55
N SER A 38 -6.95 -17.13 8.14
CA SER A 38 -6.33 -17.35 6.83
C SER A 38 -7.22 -16.93 5.67
N ASN A 39 -8.54 -17.00 5.82
CA ASN A 39 -9.49 -16.53 4.81
C ASN A 39 -9.44 -14.99 4.65
N LYS A 40 -9.33 -14.24 5.75
CA LYS A 40 -9.14 -12.78 5.69
C LYS A 40 -7.82 -12.44 4.98
N ILE A 41 -6.74 -13.16 5.32
CA ILE A 41 -5.43 -12.95 4.68
C ILE A 41 -5.51 -13.23 3.18
N LYS A 42 -6.11 -14.35 2.75
CA LYS A 42 -6.29 -14.67 1.32
C LYS A 42 -7.10 -13.60 0.58
N LEU A 43 -8.19 -13.13 1.19
CA LEU A 43 -9.01 -12.06 0.63
C LEU A 43 -8.19 -10.77 0.46
N LEU A 44 -7.47 -10.36 1.50
CA LEU A 44 -6.62 -9.17 1.45
C LEU A 44 -5.52 -9.29 0.40
N SER A 45 -4.84 -10.44 0.31
CA SER A 45 -3.80 -10.67 -0.70
C SER A 45 -4.35 -10.61 -2.12
N SER A 46 -5.53 -11.16 -2.38
CA SER A 46 -6.18 -11.06 -3.70
C SER A 46 -6.51 -9.62 -4.04
N ILE A 47 -7.12 -8.88 -3.11
CA ILE A 47 -7.51 -7.49 -3.34
C ILE A 47 -6.28 -6.59 -3.48
N ALA A 48 -5.23 -6.80 -2.69
CA ALA A 48 -3.97 -6.08 -2.81
C ALA A 48 -3.36 -6.27 -4.21
N HIS A 49 -3.31 -7.52 -4.69
CA HIS A 49 -2.81 -7.83 -6.02
C HIS A 49 -3.60 -7.10 -7.12
N ASP A 50 -4.93 -7.07 -7.02
CA ASP A 50 -5.79 -6.34 -7.97
C ASP A 50 -5.60 -4.81 -7.95
N ASN A 51 -4.89 -4.27 -6.95
CA ASN A 51 -4.60 -2.85 -6.77
C ASN A 51 -3.10 -2.53 -6.87
N ASP A 52 -2.30 -3.37 -7.54
CA ASP A 52 -0.84 -3.23 -7.68
C ASP A 52 -0.12 -3.08 -6.32
N VAL A 53 -0.57 -3.80 -5.30
CA VAL A 53 0.08 -3.88 -4.00
C VAL A 53 0.61 -5.29 -3.77
N ASP A 54 1.91 -5.43 -3.55
CA ASP A 54 2.50 -6.67 -3.05
C ASP A 54 2.28 -6.75 -1.54
N LEU A 55 1.45 -7.70 -1.10
CA LEU A 55 1.07 -7.86 0.30
C LEU A 55 1.78 -9.06 0.92
N VAL A 56 2.74 -8.78 1.81
CA VAL A 56 3.39 -9.81 2.61
C VAL A 56 2.72 -9.91 3.98
N ALA A 57 1.90 -10.95 4.18
CA ALA A 57 1.30 -11.24 5.49
C ALA A 57 2.23 -12.11 6.34
N THR A 58 2.60 -11.62 7.52
CA THR A 58 3.51 -12.32 8.42
C THR A 58 3.21 -12.05 9.89
N LYS A 59 3.64 -12.96 10.76
CA LYS A 59 3.62 -12.78 12.22
C LYS A 59 4.95 -12.24 12.75
N SER A 60 6.02 -12.38 11.98
CA SER A 60 7.40 -12.03 12.33
C SER A 60 8.14 -11.66 11.06
N PRO A 61 8.22 -10.37 10.71
CA PRO A 61 8.88 -9.93 9.49
C PRO A 61 10.40 -10.10 9.62
N SER A 62 11.06 -10.53 8.55
CA SER A 62 12.52 -10.52 8.47
C SER A 62 13.03 -9.12 8.16
N ALA A 63 14.32 -8.87 8.41
CA ALA A 63 14.95 -7.60 8.07
C ALA A 63 14.79 -7.25 6.57
N ASP A 64 14.91 -8.24 5.68
CA ASP A 64 14.76 -8.03 4.24
C ASP A 64 13.33 -7.64 3.85
N VAL A 65 12.32 -8.23 4.51
CA VAL A 65 10.92 -7.85 4.31
C VAL A 65 10.68 -6.41 4.77
N LEU A 66 11.23 -6.02 5.92
CA LEU A 66 11.12 -4.65 6.44
C LEU A 66 11.85 -3.63 5.58
N ALA A 67 13.01 -3.98 5.02
CA ALA A 67 13.83 -3.08 4.21
C ALA A 67 13.16 -2.71 2.87
N ASN A 68 12.30 -3.58 2.36
CA ASN A 68 11.54 -3.37 1.13
C ASN A 68 10.11 -2.88 1.37
N ALA A 69 9.67 -2.76 2.63
CA ALA A 69 8.31 -2.35 2.94
C ALA A 69 8.13 -0.83 2.75
N ASP A 70 7.07 -0.45 2.04
CA ASP A 70 6.62 0.93 1.89
C ASP A 70 5.64 1.35 2.99
N LEU A 71 4.94 0.38 3.59
CA LEU A 71 4.01 0.57 4.72
C LEU A 71 3.81 -0.74 5.49
N ILE A 72 3.73 -0.65 6.82
CA ILE A 72 3.28 -1.77 7.67
C ILE A 72 1.86 -1.50 8.18
N ILE A 73 0.99 -2.51 8.06
CA ILE A 73 -0.30 -2.57 8.74
C ILE A 73 -0.22 -3.66 9.80
N ALA A 74 -0.33 -3.30 11.07
CA ALA A 74 -0.42 -4.23 12.19
C ALA A 74 -1.89 -4.48 12.57
N ASP A 75 -2.39 -5.70 12.36
CA ASP A 75 -3.75 -6.12 12.70
C ASP A 75 -3.82 -6.71 14.10
N ALA A 76 -4.36 -5.93 15.04
CA ALA A 76 -4.55 -6.30 16.44
C ALA A 76 -6.03 -6.16 16.84
N PRO A 77 -6.90 -7.10 16.42
CA PRO A 77 -8.35 -6.99 16.63
C PRO A 77 -8.76 -7.08 18.10
N ARG A 78 -7.95 -7.71 18.97
CA ARG A 78 -8.18 -7.81 20.42
C ARG A 78 -7.00 -7.29 21.22
N THR A 79 -7.24 -6.92 22.48
CA THR A 79 -6.18 -6.47 23.41
C THR A 79 -4.98 -7.43 23.52
N PRO A 80 -5.16 -8.77 23.65
CA PRO A 80 -4.03 -9.69 23.67
C PRO A 80 -3.22 -9.71 22.38
N ASP A 81 -3.85 -9.47 21.22
CA ASP A 81 -3.14 -9.38 19.95
C ASP A 81 -2.24 -8.14 19.94
N ARG A 82 -2.75 -7.02 20.46
CA ARG A 82 -1.99 -5.77 20.59
C ARG A 82 -0.75 -5.94 21.47
N MET A 83 -0.92 -6.56 22.65
CA MET A 83 0.21 -6.80 23.55
C MET A 83 1.30 -7.67 22.90
N ARG A 84 0.92 -8.59 22.01
CA ARG A 84 1.87 -9.44 21.26
C ARG A 84 2.56 -8.70 20.11
N LEU A 85 1.86 -7.79 19.43
CA LEU A 85 2.44 -7.03 18.33
C LEU A 85 3.26 -5.82 18.81
N GLN A 86 2.99 -5.28 20.01
CA GLN A 86 3.66 -4.08 20.51
C GLN A 86 5.19 -4.20 20.58
N PRO A 87 5.79 -5.31 21.05
CA PRO A 87 7.25 -5.47 21.01
C PRO A 87 7.81 -5.41 19.59
N VAL A 88 7.16 -6.10 18.63
CA VAL A 88 7.56 -6.08 17.22
C VAL A 88 7.47 -4.66 16.64
N ILE A 89 6.41 -3.92 16.97
CA ILE A 89 6.24 -2.53 16.54
C ILE A 89 7.33 -1.61 17.11
N ASN A 90 7.72 -1.82 18.37
CA ASN A 90 8.77 -1.04 19.03
C ASN A 90 10.16 -1.27 18.41
N GLU A 91 10.34 -2.39 17.71
CA GLU A 91 11.59 -2.76 17.02
C GLU A 91 11.61 -2.30 15.55
N LEU A 92 10.52 -1.74 15.03
CA LEU A 92 10.47 -1.26 13.65
C LEU A 92 11.42 -0.07 13.42
N PRO A 93 12.04 0.05 12.23
CA PRO A 93 12.86 1.21 11.90
C PRO A 93 12.08 2.52 12.03
N ASN A 94 12.68 3.54 12.66
CA ASN A 94 12.02 4.83 12.92
C ASN A 94 11.50 5.56 11.66
N ASN A 95 12.10 5.29 10.50
CA ASN A 95 11.73 5.89 9.21
C ASN A 95 10.68 5.07 8.44
N LEU A 96 10.29 3.89 8.93
CA LEU A 96 9.34 3.02 8.27
C LEU A 96 7.92 3.38 8.72
N PRO A 97 7.03 3.84 7.81
CA PRO A 97 5.66 4.15 8.19
C PRO A 97 4.91 2.87 8.58
N TRP A 98 4.16 2.96 9.67
CA TRP A 98 3.33 1.86 10.15
C TRP A 98 2.04 2.38 10.77
N VAL A 99 0.99 1.56 10.69
CA VAL A 99 -0.28 1.77 11.39
C VAL A 99 -0.68 0.51 12.14
N LEU A 100 -1.18 0.68 13.35
CA LEU A 100 -1.76 -0.37 14.19
C LEU A 100 -3.27 -0.20 14.19
N LEU A 101 -3.99 -1.19 13.68
CA LEU A 101 -5.43 -1.17 13.50
C LEU A 101 -6.10 -2.26 14.36
N GLY A 102 -7.34 -2.02 14.80
CA GLY A 102 -8.16 -2.97 15.56
C GLY A 102 -8.57 -2.49 16.96
N SER A 103 -9.47 -3.21 17.62
CA SER A 103 -9.96 -2.93 18.99
C SER A 103 -10.35 -1.46 19.25
N ASN A 104 -11.00 -0.80 18.28
CA ASN A 104 -11.42 0.62 18.31
C ASN A 104 -10.30 1.63 18.62
N THR A 105 -9.04 1.21 18.57
CA THR A 105 -7.88 2.02 18.94
C THR A 105 -6.84 1.91 17.85
N GLN A 106 -6.53 3.04 17.23
CA GLN A 106 -5.48 3.16 16.23
C GLN A 106 -4.24 3.83 16.83
N ASN A 107 -3.07 3.37 16.39
CA ASN A 107 -1.79 4.03 16.66
C ASN A 107 -0.97 4.01 15.37
N ALA A 108 -0.01 4.90 15.21
CA ALA A 108 0.76 5.01 13.98
C ALA A 108 2.17 5.57 14.22
N ALA A 109 3.04 5.37 13.23
CA ALA A 109 4.34 6.01 13.18
C ALA A 109 4.24 7.54 13.19
N THR A 110 5.24 8.19 13.77
CA THR A 110 5.35 9.65 13.76
C THR A 110 5.62 10.13 12.32
N GLY A 111 4.62 10.73 11.67
CA GLY A 111 4.76 11.24 10.30
C GLY A 111 3.58 10.91 9.37
N LEU A 112 2.74 9.95 9.75
CA LEU A 112 1.47 9.73 9.05
C LEU A 112 0.44 10.78 9.48
N SER A 113 -0.30 11.33 8.52
CA SER A 113 -1.36 12.29 8.84
C SER A 113 -2.53 11.58 9.55
N THR A 114 -3.17 12.28 10.48
CA THR A 114 -4.35 11.75 11.19
C THR A 114 -5.45 11.33 10.21
N ASP A 115 -5.67 12.09 9.15
CA ASP A 115 -6.66 11.78 8.11
C ASP A 115 -6.35 10.47 7.38
N PHE A 116 -5.07 10.23 7.08
CA PHE A 116 -4.65 8.99 6.45
C PHE A 116 -4.93 7.78 7.35
N VAL A 117 -4.56 7.89 8.64
CA VAL A 117 -4.76 6.83 9.63
C VAL A 117 -6.25 6.58 9.89
N ASN A 118 -7.05 7.64 10.02
CA ASN A 118 -8.50 7.54 10.21
C ASN A 118 -9.16 6.80 9.05
N LYS A 119 -8.84 7.17 7.80
CA LYS A 119 -9.42 6.52 6.62
C LYS A 119 -9.02 5.06 6.49
N LEU A 120 -7.76 4.72 6.76
CA LEU A 120 -7.34 3.31 6.82
C LEU A 120 -8.13 2.53 7.89
N SER A 121 -8.29 3.13 9.07
CA SER A 121 -9.04 2.54 10.17
C SER A 121 -10.51 2.32 9.82
N ASP A 122 -11.17 3.30 9.19
CA ASP A 122 -12.56 3.18 8.72
C ASP A 122 -12.74 2.02 7.75
N TYR A 123 -11.88 1.93 6.72
CA TYR A 123 -11.95 0.83 5.76
C TYR A 123 -11.65 -0.52 6.40
N TRP A 124 -10.67 -0.58 7.31
CA TRP A 124 -10.28 -1.81 8.01
C TRP A 124 -11.40 -2.36 8.89
N GLN A 125 -12.08 -1.47 9.64
CA GLN A 125 -13.14 -1.86 10.58
C GLN A 125 -14.41 -2.34 9.87
N ASN A 126 -14.74 -1.75 8.72
CA ASN A 126 -15.94 -2.13 7.97
C ASN A 126 -15.77 -3.42 7.15
N GLY A 127 -14.52 -3.85 6.88
CA GLY A 127 -14.16 -5.25 6.63
C GLY A 127 -14.76 -5.97 5.41
N THR A 128 -15.43 -5.26 4.50
CA THR A 128 -15.98 -5.81 3.25
C THR A 128 -14.96 -5.79 2.11
N GLN A 129 -15.22 -6.53 1.03
CA GLN A 129 -14.38 -6.52 -0.18
C GLN A 129 -14.19 -5.11 -0.74
N GLU A 130 -15.27 -4.34 -0.89
CA GLU A 130 -15.22 -2.95 -1.38
C GLU A 130 -14.39 -2.06 -0.45
N ASN A 131 -14.56 -2.19 0.87
CA ASN A 131 -13.76 -1.43 1.83
C ASN A 131 -12.27 -1.78 1.75
N TYR A 132 -11.91 -3.05 1.57
CA TYR A 132 -10.51 -3.44 1.38
C TYR A 132 -9.95 -2.95 0.04
N GLN A 133 -10.75 -2.87 -1.03
CA GLN A 133 -10.30 -2.25 -2.28
C GLN A 133 -9.95 -0.78 -2.05
N HIS A 134 -10.85 -0.04 -1.41
CA HIS A 134 -10.58 1.36 -1.06
C HIS A 134 -9.42 1.53 -0.09
N LEU A 135 -9.21 0.58 0.83
CA LEU A 135 -8.06 0.57 1.72
C LEU A 135 -6.75 0.56 0.93
N PHE A 136 -6.59 -0.36 -0.03
CA PHE A 136 -5.34 -0.46 -0.80
C PHE A 136 -5.17 0.70 -1.79
N GLN A 137 -6.24 1.22 -2.37
CA GLN A 137 -6.20 2.47 -3.14
C GLN A 137 -5.70 3.64 -2.29
N TRP A 138 -6.21 3.75 -1.06
CA TRP A 138 -5.82 4.79 -0.12
C TRP A 138 -4.35 4.64 0.32
N CYS A 139 -3.89 3.41 0.58
CA CYS A 139 -2.48 3.12 0.83
C CYS A 139 -1.59 3.64 -0.30
N MET A 140 -1.92 3.33 -1.55
CA MET A 140 -1.16 3.77 -2.72
C MET A 140 -1.06 5.30 -2.79
N HIS A 141 -2.17 6.02 -2.58
CA HIS A 141 -2.16 7.48 -2.55
C HIS A 141 -1.27 8.04 -1.43
N GLY A 142 -1.34 7.46 -0.23
CA GLY A 142 -0.54 7.90 0.92
C GLY A 142 0.96 7.62 0.76
N ILE A 143 1.32 6.44 0.23
CA ILE A 143 2.70 6.04 -0.02
C ILE A 143 3.34 6.96 -1.07
N GLN A 144 2.65 7.19 -2.20
CA GLN A 144 3.13 8.10 -3.25
C GLN A 144 3.28 9.54 -2.75
N GLY A 145 2.33 10.03 -1.94
CA GLY A 145 2.42 11.35 -1.32
C GLY A 145 3.62 11.49 -0.37
N THR A 146 3.91 10.44 0.41
CA THR A 146 5.02 10.42 1.37
C THR A 146 6.37 10.33 0.67
N ALA A 147 6.50 9.48 -0.35
CA ALA A 147 7.71 9.35 -1.17
C ALA A 147 8.07 10.66 -1.88
N LEU A 148 7.06 11.38 -2.38
CA LEU A 148 7.24 12.68 -3.03
C LEU A 148 7.73 13.76 -2.05
N LEU A 149 7.24 13.77 -0.81
CA LEU A 149 7.71 14.70 0.23
C LEU A 149 9.15 14.43 0.69
N ILE A 150 9.55 13.16 0.79
CA ILE A 150 10.93 12.79 1.14
C ILE A 150 11.90 13.22 0.03
N SER A 151 11.55 12.96 -1.24
CA SER A 151 12.35 13.37 -2.40
C SER A 151 12.54 14.89 -2.48
N LEU A 152 11.48 15.67 -2.21
CA LEU A 152 11.55 17.13 -2.20
C LEU A 152 12.38 17.69 -1.04
N ARG A 153 12.37 17.05 0.15
CA ARG A 153 13.23 17.45 1.27
C ARG A 153 14.71 17.21 0.97
N GLN A 154 15.05 16.08 0.36
CA GLN A 154 16.45 15.78 0.00
C GLN A 154 17.00 16.73 -1.07
N LYS A 155 16.16 17.22 -2.00
CA LYS A 155 16.56 18.19 -3.02
C LYS A 155 16.77 19.61 -2.48
N ARG A 156 16.18 19.99 -1.34
CA ARG A 156 16.37 21.32 -0.72
C ARG A 156 17.61 21.43 0.17
N CYS A 157 18.23 20.30 0.53
CA CYS A 157 19.46 20.27 1.34
C CYS A 157 20.73 20.13 0.49
N ARG A 158 20.66 20.38 -0.82
CA ARG A 158 21.81 20.45 -1.73
C ARG A 158 21.95 21.84 -2.29
#